data_AF-A0A7J2JKT0-F1
#
_entry.id   AF-A0A7J2JKT0-F1
#
_cell.length_a   1.000
_cell.length_b   1.000
_cell.length_c   1.000
_cell.angle_alpha   90.00
_cell.angle_beta   90.00
_cell.angle_gamma   90.00
#
_symmetry.space_group_name_H-M   'P 1'
#
loop_
_entity.id
_entity.type
_entity.pdbx_description
1 polymer ?
#
loop_
_entity_poly.entity_id
_entity_poly.type
_entity_poly.pdbx_seq_one_letter_code
_entity_poly.pdbx_strand_id
1 'polypeptide(L)'
;MAEYYYDIEVGYTDPEIIRRLRTGGETWGKASFDPLACKIITIQYQALDRSGRGIGPLKILKEWECSEELIIKEFSKILNPKRVWDFIPVGYNIYFDLGMFRRRAEVYGIYYDEWFIYHNLPCIDIKQICLAMNNFQFKGCGLDKFTGKEHSGAIVPVWYHDHEYEKIINYVEKEAREFILFYQKLKQKMPEFRRWIKNR
;
A
#
# COMPACT_ATOMS: atom_id res chain seq x y z
N MET A 1 5.30 -9.15 -18.10
CA MET A 1 5.20 -8.10 -17.07
C MET A 1 4.24 -8.60 -16.02
N ALA A 2 4.73 -8.75 -14.80
CA ALA A 2 3.92 -9.27 -13.70
C ALA A 2 3.56 -8.08 -12.80
N GLU A 3 2.34 -7.58 -12.99
CA GLU A 3 1.76 -6.55 -12.12
C GLU A 3 1.27 -7.21 -10.84
N TYR A 4 1.48 -6.55 -9.71
CA TYR A 4 1.01 -7.02 -8.41
C TYR A 4 0.31 -5.88 -7.69
N TYR A 5 -0.91 -6.11 -7.22
CA TYR A 5 -1.42 -5.30 -6.12
C TYR A 5 -0.41 -5.40 -4.98
N TYR A 6 -0.04 -4.28 -4.39
CA TYR A 6 0.93 -4.19 -3.30
C TYR A 6 0.54 -3.07 -2.35
N ASP A 7 0.59 -3.38 -1.06
CA ASP A 7 0.23 -2.47 0.01
C ASP A 7 0.83 -2.97 1.34
N ILE A 8 0.97 -2.08 2.31
CA ILE A 8 1.47 -2.41 3.66
C ILE A 8 0.61 -1.76 4.74
N GLU A 9 0.47 -2.42 5.87
CA GLU A 9 -0.05 -1.78 7.07
C GLU A 9 1.06 -1.59 8.10
N VAL A 10 0.94 -0.52 8.88
CA VAL A 10 1.90 -0.17 9.91
C VAL A 10 1.24 -0.04 11.28
N GLY A 11 1.99 -0.45 12.32
CA GLY A 11 1.64 -0.26 13.72
C GLY A 11 2.58 0.73 14.38
N TYR A 12 2.08 1.48 15.37
CA TYR A 12 2.92 2.31 16.23
C TYR A 12 3.49 1.48 17.37
N THR A 13 4.75 1.75 17.72
CA THR A 13 5.41 1.11 18.87
C THR A 13 5.22 1.89 20.17
N ASP A 14 4.88 3.18 20.08
CA ASP A 14 4.65 4.06 21.23
C ASP A 14 3.17 4.06 21.68
N PRO A 15 2.86 3.57 22.90
CA PRO A 15 1.50 3.58 23.45
C PRO A 15 0.87 4.98 23.57
N GLU A 16 1.66 6.04 23.71
CA GLU A 16 1.16 7.42 23.78
C GLU A 16 0.56 7.86 22.43
N ILE A 17 1.12 7.40 21.30
CA ILE A 17 0.55 7.64 19.97
C ILE A 17 -0.80 6.94 19.85
N ILE A 18 -0.88 5.67 20.30
CA ILE A 18 -2.15 4.92 20.29
C ILE A 18 -3.21 5.62 21.14
N ARG A 19 -2.84 6.11 22.34
CA ARG A 19 -3.75 6.85 23.21
C ARG A 19 -4.31 8.10 22.52
N ARG A 20 -3.48 8.83 21.78
CA ARG A 20 -3.90 10.02 21.01
C ARG A 20 -4.82 9.69 19.85
N LEU A 21 -4.57 8.58 19.15
CA LEU A 21 -5.47 8.09 18.09
C LEU A 21 -6.87 7.77 18.62
N ARG A 22 -6.98 7.22 19.84
CA ARG A 22 -8.28 6.91 20.47
C ARG A 22 -9.09 8.13 20.86
N THR A 23 -8.44 9.17 21.37
CA THR A 23 -9.16 10.34 21.92
C THR A 23 -9.66 11.30 20.85
N GLY A 24 -9.40 11.01 19.57
CA GLY A 24 -9.99 11.71 18.44
C GLY A 24 -9.61 13.18 18.32
N GLY A 25 -8.59 13.64 19.06
CA GLY A 25 -8.21 15.05 19.10
C GLY A 25 -7.74 15.60 17.75
N GLU A 26 -7.53 16.92 17.66
CA GLU A 26 -7.08 17.71 16.49
C GLU A 26 -5.72 17.29 15.88
N THR A 27 -5.23 16.09 16.21
CA THR A 27 -3.91 15.56 15.91
C THR A 27 -3.93 14.25 15.12
N TRP A 28 -5.07 13.87 14.52
CA TRP A 28 -5.05 12.91 13.40
C TRP A 28 -4.07 13.35 12.28
N GLY A 29 -3.80 14.66 12.17
CA GLY A 29 -2.79 15.24 11.30
C GLY A 29 -1.35 15.31 11.86
N LYS A 30 -1.08 14.78 13.07
CA LYS A 30 0.27 14.75 13.69
C LYS A 30 0.82 13.35 13.95
N ALA A 31 0.06 12.29 13.70
CA ALA A 31 0.60 10.93 13.68
C ALA A 31 1.44 10.79 12.39
N SER A 32 2.72 11.13 12.49
CA SER A 32 3.68 10.91 11.41
C SER A 32 3.93 9.41 11.32
N PHE A 33 3.60 8.79 10.19
CA PHE A 33 4.03 7.43 9.87
C PHE A 33 5.53 7.44 9.54
N ASP A 34 6.35 7.84 10.51
CA ASP A 34 7.80 7.80 10.44
C ASP A 34 8.25 6.34 10.57
N PRO A 35 9.00 5.80 9.59
CA PRO A 35 9.53 4.44 9.68
C PRO A 35 10.40 4.17 10.92
N LEU A 36 10.89 5.20 11.63
CA LEU A 36 11.60 5.03 12.90
C LEU A 36 10.65 4.86 14.09
N ALA A 37 9.44 5.41 14.02
CA ALA A 37 8.42 5.33 15.08
C ALA A 37 7.41 4.18 14.86
N CYS A 38 7.33 3.68 13.63
CA CYS A 38 6.42 2.61 13.21
C CYS A 38 7.16 1.29 12.97
N LYS A 39 6.38 0.20 12.92
CA LYS A 39 6.77 -1.09 12.35
C LYS A 39 5.78 -1.52 11.28
N ILE A 40 6.24 -2.30 10.31
CA ILE A 40 5.37 -2.97 9.35
C ILE A 40 4.69 -4.13 10.06
N ILE A 41 3.36 -4.19 9.99
CA ILE A 41 2.56 -5.25 10.60
C ILE A 41 2.02 -6.23 9.57
N THR A 42 1.71 -5.76 8.36
CA THR A 42 1.39 -6.62 7.22
C THR A 42 2.09 -6.17 5.95
N ILE A 43 2.39 -7.14 5.09
CA ILE A 43 2.73 -6.91 3.69
C ILE A 43 1.77 -7.75 2.86
N GLN A 44 0.98 -7.11 2.01
CA GLN A 44 -0.02 -7.77 1.19
C GLN A 44 0.28 -7.60 -0.29
N TYR A 45 0.15 -8.68 -1.05
CA TYR A 45 0.31 -8.61 -2.50
C TYR A 45 -0.43 -9.73 -3.24
N GLN A 46 -0.85 -9.44 -4.47
CA GLN A 46 -1.55 -10.38 -5.34
C GLN A 46 -1.20 -10.12 -6.80
N ALA A 47 -0.87 -11.17 -7.55
CA ALA A 47 -0.60 -11.06 -8.98
C ALA A 47 -1.84 -10.57 -9.73
N LEU A 48 -1.67 -9.75 -10.76
CA LEU A 48 -2.73 -9.20 -11.59
C LEU A 48 -2.55 -9.65 -13.03
N ASP A 49 -3.66 -10.00 -13.69
CA ASP A 49 -3.68 -10.26 -15.13
C ASP A 49 -3.65 -8.96 -15.95
N ARG A 50 -3.60 -9.06 -17.28
CA ARG A 50 -3.57 -7.87 -18.16
C ARG A 50 -4.79 -6.95 -18.02
N SER A 51 -5.92 -7.47 -17.53
CA SER A 51 -7.13 -6.69 -17.27
C SER A 51 -7.15 -6.07 -15.87
N GLY A 52 -6.17 -6.37 -15.03
CA GLY A 52 -6.10 -5.95 -13.63
C GLY A 52 -6.85 -6.87 -12.66
N ARG A 53 -7.30 -8.05 -13.09
CA ARG A 53 -7.95 -9.04 -12.19
C ARG A 53 -6.91 -9.76 -11.36
N GLY A 54 -7.23 -10.01 -10.09
CA GLY A 54 -6.40 -10.83 -9.19
C GLY A 54 -6.26 -12.27 -9.71
N ILE A 55 -5.03 -12.77 -9.69
CA ILE A 55 -4.65 -14.15 -10.01
C ILE A 55 -4.23 -14.83 -8.70
N GLY A 56 -4.87 -15.96 -8.39
CA GLY A 56 -4.62 -16.69 -7.14
C GLY A 56 -5.11 -15.94 -5.90
N PRO A 57 -4.82 -16.45 -4.69
CA PRO A 57 -5.20 -15.79 -3.45
C PRO A 57 -4.35 -14.54 -3.16
N LEU A 58 -4.91 -13.60 -2.40
CA LEU A 58 -4.15 -12.50 -1.80
C LEU A 58 -3.16 -13.10 -0.78
N LYS A 59 -1.86 -12.84 -0.95
CA LYS A 59 -0.86 -13.23 0.05
C LYS A 59 -0.72 -12.10 1.06
N ILE A 60 -0.92 -12.41 2.34
CA ILE A 60 -0.77 -11.48 3.46
C ILE A 60 0.29 -12.03 4.41
N LEU A 61 1.45 -11.40 4.44
CA LEU A 61 2.47 -11.66 5.43
C LEU A 61 2.13 -10.88 6.70
N LYS A 62 2.17 -11.53 7.86
CA LYS A 62 1.70 -10.96 9.14
C LYS A 62 2.81 -11.08 10.16
N GLU A 63 3.21 -9.95 10.75
CA GLU A 63 4.35 -9.95 11.66
C GLU A 63 4.03 -10.69 12.97
N TRP A 64 2.78 -10.63 13.44
CA TRP A 64 2.35 -11.26 14.69
C TRP A 64 2.32 -12.79 14.64
N GLU A 65 2.51 -13.39 13.46
CA GLU A 65 2.70 -14.84 13.31
C GLU A 65 4.17 -15.27 13.35
N CYS A 66 5.11 -14.34 13.14
CA CYS A 66 6.52 -14.69 13.02
C CYS A 66 7.47 -13.59 13.52
N SER A 67 7.54 -12.45 12.80
CA SER A 67 8.13 -11.18 13.21
C SER A 67 8.16 -10.23 12.01
N GLU A 68 8.36 -8.93 12.26
CA GLU A 68 8.59 -7.94 11.19
C GLU A 68 9.83 -8.33 10.34
N GLU A 69 10.91 -8.77 10.99
CA GLU A 69 12.13 -9.23 10.32
C GLU A 69 11.86 -10.35 9.31
N LEU A 70 11.06 -11.35 9.71
CA LEU A 70 10.78 -12.51 8.86
C LEU A 70 9.88 -12.15 7.67
N ILE A 71 8.85 -11.31 7.86
CA ILE A 71 8.02 -10.87 6.73
C ILE A 71 8.80 -9.98 5.76
N ILE A 72 9.71 -9.14 6.27
CA ILE A 72 10.58 -8.32 5.43
C ILE A 72 11.56 -9.19 4.65
N LYS A 73 12.22 -10.15 5.31
CA LYS A 73 13.11 -11.13 4.65
C LYS A 73 12.39 -11.90 3.56
N GLU A 74 11.17 -12.34 3.82
CA GLU A 74 10.35 -13.05 2.83
C GLU A 74 10.01 -12.16 1.63
N PHE A 75 9.55 -10.94 1.86
CA PHE A 75 9.22 -10.02 0.76
C PHE A 75 10.46 -9.54 0.00
N SER A 76 11.62 -9.44 0.65
CA SER A 76 12.87 -9.03 -0.01
C SER A 76 13.34 -9.99 -1.11
N LYS A 77 12.94 -11.27 -1.03
CA LYS A 77 13.19 -12.27 -2.08
C LYS A 77 12.40 -11.97 -3.36
N ILE A 78 11.29 -11.24 -3.23
CA ILE A 78 10.36 -10.87 -4.30
C ILE A 78 10.76 -9.52 -4.90
N LEU A 79 10.98 -8.51 -4.04
CA LEU A 79 11.45 -7.20 -4.47
C LEU A 79 12.95 -7.25 -4.78
N ASN A 80 13.29 -7.78 -5.96
CA ASN A 80 14.67 -8.03 -6.39
C ASN A 80 15.19 -6.95 -7.36
N PRO A 81 16.22 -6.17 -6.99
CA PRO A 81 16.78 -5.12 -7.85
C PRO A 81 17.36 -5.62 -9.19
N LYS A 82 17.73 -6.89 -9.28
CA LYS A 82 18.25 -7.51 -10.50
C LYS A 82 17.16 -8.03 -11.43
N ARG A 83 15.91 -8.09 -10.97
CA ARG A 83 14.76 -8.63 -11.72
C ARG A 83 13.54 -7.71 -11.56
N VAL A 84 13.72 -6.44 -11.88
CA VAL A 84 12.73 -5.37 -11.65
C VAL A 84 11.38 -5.59 -12.37
N TRP A 85 11.34 -6.45 -13.39
CA TRP A 85 10.13 -6.78 -14.15
C TRP A 85 9.36 -7.99 -13.62
N ASP A 86 9.93 -8.71 -12.65
CA ASP A 86 9.28 -9.87 -11.99
C ASP A 86 8.21 -9.41 -11.00
N PHE A 87 8.28 -8.17 -10.52
CA PHE A 87 7.34 -7.59 -9.57
C PHE A 87 7.16 -6.09 -9.86
N ILE A 88 6.07 -5.75 -10.55
CA ILE A 88 5.67 -4.36 -10.79
C ILE A 88 4.58 -4.02 -9.75
N PRO A 89 4.91 -3.32 -8.67
CA PRO A 89 3.93 -2.97 -7.65
C PRO A 89 2.91 -1.97 -8.22
N VAL A 90 1.65 -2.23 -7.91
CA VAL A 90 0.47 -1.45 -8.27
C VAL A 90 -0.27 -1.13 -6.98
N GLY A 91 -0.43 0.16 -6.69
CA GLY A 91 -0.96 0.62 -5.40
C GLY A 91 -1.46 2.06 -5.46
N TYR A 92 -1.96 2.55 -4.34
CA TYR A 92 -2.36 3.93 -4.15
C TYR A 92 -1.36 4.60 -3.21
N ASN A 93 -0.67 5.65 -3.65
CA ASN A 93 0.41 6.29 -2.88
C ASN A 93 1.63 5.38 -2.65
N ILE A 94 1.95 4.53 -3.62
CA ILE A 94 2.85 3.37 -3.49
C ILE A 94 4.26 3.67 -2.98
N TYR A 95 4.75 4.89 -3.18
CA TYR A 95 6.07 5.30 -2.71
C TYR A 95 6.11 5.47 -1.19
N PHE A 96 4.96 5.67 -0.54
CA PHE A 96 4.87 5.56 0.92
C PHE A 96 5.20 4.12 1.34
N ASP A 97 4.54 3.13 0.74
CA ASP A 97 4.70 1.72 1.09
C ASP A 97 6.12 1.22 0.80
N LEU A 98 6.63 1.52 -0.40
CA LEU A 98 8.00 1.17 -0.80
C LEU A 98 9.06 1.90 0.04
N GLY A 99 8.83 3.17 0.38
CA GLY A 99 9.73 3.95 1.22
C GLY A 99 9.77 3.43 2.66
N MET A 100 8.61 3.09 3.22
CA MET A 100 8.48 2.46 4.53
C MET A 100 9.16 1.08 4.52
N PHE A 101 8.90 0.24 3.52
CA PHE A 101 9.56 -1.06 3.37
C PHE A 101 11.07 -0.93 3.32
N ARG A 102 11.62 -0.05 2.47
CA ARG A 102 13.06 0.22 2.41
C ARG A 102 13.62 0.55 3.78
N ARG A 103 13.03 1.54 4.46
CA ARG A 103 13.59 2.05 5.70
C ARG A 103 13.50 1.05 6.86
N ARG A 104 12.45 0.24 6.90
CA ARG A 104 12.32 -0.86 7.87
C ARG A 104 13.23 -2.04 7.52
N ALA A 105 13.45 -2.33 6.24
CA ALA A 105 14.36 -3.38 5.81
C ALA A 105 15.81 -3.12 6.23
N GLU A 106 16.23 -1.85 6.21
CA GLU A 106 17.57 -1.42 6.67
C GLU A 106 17.83 -1.77 8.15
N VAL A 107 16.81 -1.73 9.00
CA VAL A 107 16.90 -2.14 10.43
C VAL A 107 17.32 -3.60 10.57
N TYR A 108 16.97 -4.43 9.59
CA TYR A 108 17.26 -5.86 9.55
C TYR A 108 18.43 -6.21 8.60
N GLY A 109 19.25 -5.23 8.23
CA GLY A 109 20.44 -5.42 7.41
C GLY A 109 20.16 -5.67 5.92
N ILE A 110 18.95 -5.37 5.44
CA ILE A 110 18.59 -5.47 4.01
C ILE A 110 18.56 -4.06 3.43
N TYR A 111 19.48 -3.78 2.52
CA TYR A 111 19.67 -2.44 1.97
C TYR A 111 19.13 -2.36 0.55
N TYR A 112 18.24 -1.38 0.35
CA TYR A 112 17.80 -0.96 -0.98
C TYR A 112 18.33 0.42 -1.27
N ASP A 113 18.96 0.55 -2.43
CA ASP A 113 19.39 1.83 -2.95
C ASP A 113 18.19 2.76 -3.23
N GLU A 114 18.31 4.05 -2.94
CA GLU A 114 17.24 5.03 -3.15
C GLU A 114 16.90 5.19 -4.64
N TRP A 115 17.93 5.19 -5.49
CA TRP A 115 17.75 5.24 -6.94
C TRP A 115 17.00 4.00 -7.43
N PHE A 116 17.25 2.84 -6.83
CA PHE A 116 16.45 1.65 -7.12
C PHE A 116 14.96 1.86 -6.82
N ILE A 117 14.60 2.27 -5.61
CA ILE A 117 13.19 2.41 -5.19
C ILE A 117 12.44 3.49 -5.98
N TYR A 118 13.08 4.64 -6.21
CA TYR A 118 12.40 5.81 -6.79
C TYR A 118 12.58 5.98 -8.30
N HIS A 119 13.51 5.24 -8.93
CA HIS A 119 13.80 5.40 -10.36
C HIS A 119 13.84 4.07 -11.13
N ASN A 120 14.55 3.05 -10.65
CA ASN A 120 14.75 1.82 -11.43
C ASN A 120 13.56 0.85 -11.33
N LEU A 121 12.86 0.84 -10.19
CA LEU A 121 11.72 -0.04 -9.97
C LEU A 121 10.49 0.50 -10.73
N PRO A 122 9.98 -0.20 -11.75
CA PRO A 122 8.74 0.19 -12.40
C PRO A 122 7.58 0.01 -11.42
N CYS A 123 6.79 1.06 -11.20
CA CYS A 123 5.60 1.02 -10.35
C CYS A 123 4.40 1.71 -11.02
N ILE A 124 3.19 1.30 -10.63
CA ILE A 124 1.95 1.94 -11.05
C ILE A 124 1.26 2.53 -9.82
N ASP A 125 1.48 3.82 -9.58
CA ASP A 125 0.78 4.58 -8.53
C ASP A 125 -0.50 5.22 -9.10
N ILE A 126 -1.66 4.71 -8.68
CA ILE A 126 -2.95 5.23 -9.15
C ILE A 126 -3.36 6.54 -8.46
N LYS A 127 -2.63 7.02 -7.45
CA LYS A 127 -2.94 8.28 -6.75
C LYS A 127 -3.00 9.46 -7.72
N GLN A 128 -2.10 9.51 -8.70
CA GLN A 128 -2.07 10.59 -9.70
C GLN A 128 -3.29 10.53 -10.64
N ILE A 129 -3.80 9.32 -10.92
CA ILE A 129 -5.03 9.14 -11.69
C ILE A 129 -6.23 9.61 -10.88
N CYS A 130 -6.30 9.26 -9.59
CA CYS A 130 -7.33 9.74 -8.68
C CYS A 130 -7.31 11.27 -8.57
N LEU A 131 -6.11 11.87 -8.49
CA LEU A 131 -5.93 13.31 -8.47
C LEU A 131 -6.50 13.97 -9.74
N ALA A 132 -6.21 13.41 -10.91
CA ALA A 132 -6.77 13.90 -12.17
C ALA A 132 -8.30 13.75 -12.22
N MET A 133 -8.84 12.62 -11.75
CA MET A 133 -10.29 12.41 -11.61
C MET A 133 -10.94 13.37 -10.62
N ASN A 134 -10.18 13.85 -9.62
CA ASN A 134 -10.60 14.83 -8.63
C ASN A 134 -10.31 16.28 -9.04
N ASN A 135 -10.30 16.57 -10.35
CA ASN A 135 -10.02 17.92 -10.87
C ASN A 135 -8.71 18.52 -10.33
N PHE A 136 -7.68 17.69 -10.16
CA PHE A 136 -6.37 18.03 -9.60
C PHE A 136 -6.42 18.64 -8.19
N GLN A 137 -7.44 18.33 -7.40
CA GLN A 137 -7.54 18.74 -6.00
C GLN A 137 -7.03 17.63 -5.08
N PHE A 138 -6.12 17.97 -4.15
CA PHE A 138 -5.62 17.01 -3.16
C PHE A 138 -6.67 16.67 -2.09
N LYS A 139 -7.52 17.64 -1.72
CA LYS A 139 -8.64 17.40 -0.80
C LYS A 139 -9.68 16.52 -1.48
N GLY A 140 -10.05 15.40 -0.84
CA GLY A 140 -10.99 14.43 -1.41
C GLY A 140 -10.35 13.42 -2.36
N CYS A 141 -9.02 13.38 -2.46
CA CYS A 141 -8.32 12.45 -3.33
C CYS A 141 -8.12 11.04 -2.71
N GLY A 142 -8.50 10.83 -1.44
CA GLY A 142 -8.34 9.55 -0.75
C GLY A 142 -9.00 8.39 -1.50
N LEU A 143 -8.40 7.20 -1.43
CA LEU A 143 -8.91 6.00 -2.12
C LEU A 143 -10.36 5.67 -1.73
N ASP A 144 -10.75 5.97 -0.49
CA ASP A 144 -12.13 5.85 0.03
C ASP A 144 -13.16 6.68 -0.76
N LYS A 145 -12.73 7.73 -1.45
CA LYS A 145 -13.61 8.55 -2.30
C LYS A 145 -13.85 7.96 -3.69
N PHE A 146 -13.05 6.98 -4.09
CA PHE A 146 -13.13 6.30 -5.40
C PHE A 146 -13.56 4.84 -5.29
N THR A 147 -13.68 4.32 -4.07
CA THR A 147 -13.94 2.90 -3.78
C THR A 147 -15.03 2.74 -2.71
N GLY A 148 -15.55 1.53 -2.50
CA GLY A 148 -16.53 1.23 -1.46
C GLY A 148 -15.93 1.11 -0.04
N LYS A 149 -14.75 1.70 0.21
CA LYS A 149 -14.06 1.60 1.50
C LYS A 149 -14.68 2.56 2.52
N GLU A 150 -15.13 2.03 3.65
CA GLU A 150 -15.89 2.80 4.67
C GLU A 150 -14.99 3.51 5.71
N HIS A 151 -13.73 3.09 5.87
CA HIS A 151 -12.86 3.55 6.96
C HIS A 151 -11.48 3.98 6.48
N SER A 152 -10.94 5.03 7.10
CA SER A 152 -9.53 5.41 7.00
C SER A 152 -8.65 4.35 7.66
N GLY A 153 -7.46 4.07 7.11
CA GLY A 153 -6.48 3.14 7.70
C GLY A 153 -5.88 3.60 9.02
N ALA A 154 -6.19 4.83 9.44
CA ALA A 154 -5.69 5.37 10.71
C ALA A 154 -6.19 4.61 11.96
N ILE A 155 -7.20 3.74 11.83
CA ILE A 155 -7.66 2.86 12.92
C ILE A 155 -6.82 1.57 13.06
N VAL A 156 -6.10 1.16 12.00
CA VAL A 156 -5.35 -0.10 11.97
C VAL A 156 -4.31 -0.19 13.11
N PRO A 157 -3.53 0.87 13.43
CA PRO A 157 -2.61 0.82 14.57
C PRO A 157 -3.30 0.57 15.92
N VAL A 158 -4.55 1.03 16.08
CA VAL A 158 -5.35 0.82 17.31
C VAL A 158 -5.76 -0.64 17.42
N TRP A 159 -6.29 -1.22 16.34
CA TRP A 159 -6.62 -2.66 16.29
C TRP A 159 -5.39 -3.54 16.54
N TYR A 160 -4.24 -3.15 15.99
CA TYR A 160 -2.99 -3.86 16.20
C TYR A 160 -2.57 -3.85 17.66
N HIS A 161 -2.59 -2.67 18.31
CA HIS A 161 -2.32 -2.54 19.73
C HIS A 161 -3.27 -3.38 20.60
N ASP A 162 -4.54 -3.47 20.21
CA ASP A 162 -5.55 -4.24 20.93
C ASP A 162 -5.58 -5.73 20.57
N HIS A 163 -4.63 -6.17 19.74
CA HIS A 163 -4.54 -7.55 19.26
C HIS A 163 -5.80 -8.01 18.50
N GLU A 164 -6.56 -7.07 17.92
CA GLU A 164 -7.75 -7.32 17.11
C GLU A 164 -7.36 -7.68 15.67
N TYR A 165 -6.50 -8.68 15.50
CA TYR A 165 -5.86 -9.03 14.24
C TYR A 165 -6.85 -9.41 13.15
N GLU A 166 -7.96 -10.07 13.49
CA GLU A 166 -9.02 -10.43 12.54
C GLU A 166 -9.64 -9.20 11.88
N LYS A 167 -9.74 -8.06 12.59
CA LYS A 167 -10.23 -6.81 12.00
C LYS A 167 -9.26 -6.27 10.96
N ILE A 168 -7.95 -6.37 11.23
CA ILE A 168 -6.90 -5.95 10.30
C ILE A 168 -6.93 -6.82 9.04
N ILE A 169 -7.09 -8.13 9.18
CA ILE A 169 -7.18 -9.03 8.02
C ILE A 169 -8.42 -8.74 7.17
N ASN A 170 -9.59 -8.62 7.81
CA ASN A 170 -10.81 -8.27 7.10
C ASN A 170 -10.69 -6.92 6.38
N TYR A 171 -10.02 -5.95 7.00
CA TYR A 171 -9.74 -4.65 6.41
C TYR A 171 -8.85 -4.75 5.17
N VAL A 172 -7.69 -5.40 5.29
CA VAL A 172 -6.74 -5.59 4.18
C VAL A 172 -7.38 -6.34 3.02
N GLU A 173 -8.15 -7.39 3.28
CA GLU A 173 -8.86 -8.14 2.24
C GLU A 173 -9.95 -7.31 1.54
N LYS A 174 -10.68 -6.46 2.30
CA LYS A 174 -11.68 -5.55 1.73
C LYS A 174 -11.00 -4.49 0.87
N GLU A 175 -9.95 -3.85 1.37
CA GLU A 175 -9.18 -2.84 0.64
C GLU A 175 -8.58 -3.40 -0.65
N ALA A 176 -7.90 -4.54 -0.59
CA ALA A 176 -7.33 -5.20 -1.76
C ALA A 176 -8.39 -5.46 -2.85
N ARG A 177 -9.55 -5.99 -2.45
CA ARG A 177 -10.67 -6.27 -3.35
C ARG A 177 -11.20 -5.00 -4.02
N GLU A 178 -11.46 -3.96 -3.22
CA GLU A 178 -11.96 -2.68 -3.72
C GLU A 178 -10.96 -1.99 -4.64
N PHE A 179 -9.67 -2.01 -4.28
CA PHE A 179 -8.58 -1.51 -5.11
C PHE A 179 -8.53 -2.24 -6.45
N ILE A 180 -8.54 -3.58 -6.43
CA ILE A 180 -8.45 -4.41 -7.63
C ILE A 180 -9.66 -4.18 -8.54
N LEU A 181 -10.87 -4.06 -7.99
CA LEU A 181 -12.07 -3.72 -8.77
C LEU A 181 -11.97 -2.33 -9.41
N PHE A 182 -11.44 -1.35 -8.68
CA PHE A 182 -11.24 -0.01 -9.21
C PHE A 182 -10.15 0.00 -10.30
N TYR A 183 -9.03 -0.68 -10.07
CA TYR A 183 -7.93 -0.79 -11.02
C TYR A 183 -8.35 -1.43 -12.35
N GLN A 184 -9.21 -2.45 -12.30
CA GLN A 184 -9.82 -3.04 -13.50
C GLN A 184 -10.61 -2.01 -14.32
N LYS A 185 -11.41 -1.16 -13.66
CA LYS A 185 -12.16 -0.08 -14.33
C LYS A 185 -11.20 0.92 -14.98
N LEU A 186 -10.11 1.28 -14.30
CA LEU A 186 -9.07 2.14 -14.86
C LEU A 186 -8.40 1.50 -16.08
N LYS A 187 -8.02 0.22 -16.03
CA LYS A 187 -7.44 -0.52 -17.16
C LYS A 187 -8.36 -0.53 -18.38
N GLN A 188 -9.67 -0.60 -18.18
CA GLN A 188 -10.65 -0.53 -19.26
C GLN A 188 -10.80 0.89 -19.83
N LYS A 189 -10.84 1.91 -18.96
CA LYS A 189 -11.17 3.30 -19.36
C LYS A 189 -10.00 4.16 -19.79
N MET A 190 -8.81 3.98 -19.23
CA MET A 190 -7.63 4.80 -19.60
C MET A 190 -7.23 4.68 -21.08
N PRO A 191 -7.32 3.50 -21.74
CA PRO A 191 -7.10 3.41 -23.18
C PRO A 191 -8.14 4.18 -24.02
N GLU A 192 -9.39 4.27 -23.58
CA GLU A 192 -10.42 5.12 -24.22
C GLU A 192 -10.04 6.59 -24.14
N PHE A 193 -9.61 7.06 -22.97
CA PHE A 193 -9.15 8.43 -22.78
C PHE A 193 -7.95 8.79 -23.69
N ARG A 194 -6.98 7.87 -23.82
CA ARG A 194 -5.87 8.04 -24.77
C ARG A 194 -6.35 8.17 -26.23
N ARG A 195 -7.32 7.36 -26.65
CA ARG A 195 -7.88 7.43 -28.01
C ARG A 195 -8.56 8.78 -28.24
N TRP A 196 -9.32 9.27 -27.27
CA TRP A 196 -9.95 10.58 -27.34
C TRP A 196 -8.94 11.73 -27.50
N ILE A 197 -7.80 11.68 -26.81
CA ILE A 197 -6.71 12.68 -26.97
C ILE A 197 -6.12 12.64 -28.40
N LYS A 198 -5.92 11.43 -28.94
CA LYS A 198 -5.28 11.23 -30.25
C LYS A 198 -6.17 11.51 -31.45
N ASN A 199 -7.50 11.46 -31.28
CA ASN A 199 -8.47 11.76 -32.34
C ASN A 199 -8.72 13.28 -32.49
N ARG A 200 -7.69 14.08 -32.24
CA ARG A 200 -7.67 15.53 -32.43
C ARG A 200 -6.76 15.88 -33.60
#